data_AF-A0A645CB10-F1
#
_entry.id   AF-A0A645CB10-F1
#
_cell.length_a   1.000
_cell.length_b   1.000
_cell.length_c   1.000
_cell.angle_alpha   90.00
_cell.angle_beta   90.00
_cell.angle_gamma   90.00
#
_symmetry.space_group_name_H-M   'P 1'
#
loop_
_entity.id
_entity.type
_entity.pdbx_description
1 polymer ?
#
loop_
_entity_poly.entity_id
_entity_poly.type
_entity_poly.pdbx_seq_one_letter_code
_entity_poly.pdbx_strand_id
1 'polypeptide(L)' 'MLISAIADAEKIEVTPEELDKELELMSIQYKLEVEQIKTMLGAENFAALEKDIKMRKAVDFAFDNAVIK' A
#
# COMPACT_ATOMS: atom_id res chain seq x y z
N MET A 1 -2.51 -6.94 -14.82
CA MET A 1 -3.74 -7.29 -14.06
C MET A 1 -4.69 -6.10 -14.16
N LEU A 2 -6.01 -6.33 -14.24
CA LEU A 2 -7.01 -5.26 -14.42
C LEU A 2 -6.88 -4.15 -13.37
N ILE A 3 -6.59 -4.53 -12.12
CA ILE A 3 -6.45 -3.61 -10.99
C ILE A 3 -5.27 -2.65 -11.13
N SER A 4 -4.13 -3.11 -11.66
CA SER A 4 -2.99 -2.22 -11.92
C SER A 4 -3.31 -1.20 -13.01
N ALA A 5 -4.11 -1.58 -14.00
CA ALA A 5 -4.55 -0.66 -15.05
C ALA A 5 -5.53 0.40 -14.53
N ILE A 6 -6.40 0.05 -13.57
CA ILE A 6 -7.25 1.01 -12.85
C ILE A 6 -6.39 1.97 -12.03
N ALA A 7 -5.40 1.45 -11.30
CA ALA A 7 -4.49 2.26 -10.52
C ALA A 7 -3.74 3.30 -11.36
N ASP A 8 -3.31 2.93 -12.56
CA ASP A 8 -2.61 3.84 -13.47
C ASP A 8 -3.57 4.81 -14.18
N ALA A 9 -4.76 4.36 -14.59
CA ALA A 9 -5.77 5.20 -15.23
C ALA A 9 -6.30 6.30 -14.29
N GLU A 10 -6.52 5.96 -13.02
CA GLU A 10 -7.02 6.85 -11.98
C GLU A 10 -5.90 7.62 -11.26
N LYS A 11 -4.64 7.42 -11.67
CA LYS A 11 -3.45 8.04 -11.06
C LYS A 11 -3.40 7.83 -9.55
N ILE A 12 -3.67 6.60 -9.12
CA ILE A 12 -3.54 6.20 -7.73
C ILE A 12 -2.05 6.19 -7.39
N GLU A 13 -1.65 7.21 -6.65
CA GLU A 13 -0.31 7.35 -6.08
C GLU A 13 -0.33 6.97 -4.60
N VAL A 14 0.80 6.44 -4.15
CA VAL A 14 1.03 6.17 -2.73
C VAL A 14 1.79 7.34 -2.15
N THR A 15 1.21 7.95 -1.14
CA THR A 15 1.84 9.07 -0.45
C THR A 15 2.82 8.55 0.61
N PRO A 16 3.82 9.35 1.00
CA PRO A 16 4.72 8.99 2.09
C PRO A 16 3.99 8.71 3.41
N GLU A 17 2.89 9.42 3.67
CA GLU A 17 2.06 9.23 4.87
C GLU A 17 1.36 7.86 4.91
N GLU A 18 0.89 7.36 3.76
CA GLU A 18 0.29 6.03 3.65
C GLU A 18 1.35 4.93 3.86
N LEU A 19 2.55 5.17 3.36
CA LEU A 19 3.69 4.29 3.56
C LEU A 19 4.08 4.22 5.04
N ASP A 20 4.17 5.38 5.72
CA ASP A 20 4.46 5.43 7.16
C ASP A 20 3.36 4.77 8.00
N LYS A 21 2.08 4.90 7.62
CA LYS A 21 0.97 4.15 8.27
C LYS A 21 1.11 2.65 8.12
N GLU A 22 1.47 2.15 6.94
CA GLU A 22 1.66 0.71 6.73
C GLU A 22 2.84 0.20 7.56
N LEU A 23 3.90 1.01 7.70
CA LEU A 23 5.04 0.70 8.57
C LEU A 23 4.70 0.73 10.06
N GLU A 24 3.83 1.65 10.51
CA GLU A 24 3.27 1.65 11.86
C GLU A 24 2.43 0.39 12.12
N LEU A 25 1.58 0.00 11.17
CA LEU A 25 0.78 -1.23 11.25
C LEU A 25 1.68 -2.47 11.36
N MET A 26 2.72 -2.53 10.55
CA MET A 26 3.73 -3.58 10.64
C MET A 26 4.42 -3.56 12.01
N SER A 27 4.78 -2.38 12.51
CA SER A 27 5.41 -2.21 13.84
C SER A 27 4.54 -2.81 14.93
N ILE A 28 3.23 -2.51 14.91
CA ILE A 28 2.25 -3.04 15.87
C ILE A 28 2.11 -4.56 15.72
N GLN A 29 2.03 -5.07 14.48
CA GLN A 29 1.79 -6.48 14.22
C GLN A 29 3.00 -7.36 14.56
N TYR A 30 4.20 -6.90 14.23
CA TYR A 30 5.46 -7.60 14.52
C TYR A 30 6.02 -7.25 15.91
N LYS A 31 5.44 -6.27 16.61
CA LYS A 31 5.94 -5.70 17.87
C LYS A 31 7.40 -5.27 17.78
N LEU A 32 7.76 -4.65 16.64
CA LEU A 32 9.08 -4.13 16.36
C LEU A 32 9.00 -2.64 16.12
N GLU A 33 10.07 -1.91 16.43
CA GLU A 33 10.13 -0.48 16.13
C GLU A 33 10.08 -0.23 14.62
N VAL A 34 9.45 0.86 14.19
CA VAL A 34 9.33 1.24 12.77
C VAL A 34 10.70 1.31 12.09
N GLU A 35 11.73 1.81 12.77
CA GLU A 35 13.11 1.82 12.26
C GLU A 35 13.68 0.41 12.02
N GLN A 36 13.39 -0.54 12.91
CA GLN A 36 13.83 -1.93 12.74
C GLN A 36 13.11 -2.57 11.55
N ILE A 37 11.82 -2.28 11.38
CA ILE A 37 11.05 -2.74 10.21
C ILE A 37 11.56 -2.10 8.93
N LYS A 38 11.82 -0.79 8.89
CA LYS A 38 12.43 -0.10 7.74
C LYS A 38 13.77 -0.76 7.36
N THR A 39 14.58 -1.11 8.37
CA THR A 39 15.86 -1.80 8.19
C THR A 39 15.70 -3.23 7.67
N MET A 40 14.73 -3.98 8.20
CA MET A 40 14.43 -5.35 7.78
C MET A 40 13.84 -5.42 6.37
N LEU A 41 12.96 -4.47 6.02
CA LEU A 41 12.37 -4.36 4.69
C LEU A 41 13.47 -4.05 3.67
N GLY A 42 14.33 -3.06 3.94
CA GLY A 42 15.30 -2.60 2.96
C GLY A 42 14.66 -2.03 1.69
N ALA A 43 15.49 -1.47 0.80
CA ALA A 43 15.00 -0.73 -0.38
C ALA A 43 14.12 -1.58 -1.33
N GLU A 44 14.37 -2.89 -1.40
CA GLU A 44 13.65 -3.79 -2.31
C GLU A 44 12.21 -4.07 -1.84
N ASN A 45 12.00 -4.28 -0.53
CA ASN A 45 10.65 -4.48 0.00
C ASN A 45 9.87 -3.18 0.12
N PHE A 46 10.53 -2.01 0.15
CA PHE A 46 9.86 -0.72 0.10
C PHE A 46 9.05 -0.55 -1.20
N ALA A 47 9.63 -0.91 -2.35
CA ALA A 47 8.92 -0.88 -3.63
C ALA A 47 7.77 -1.91 -3.70
N ALA A 48 7.93 -3.07 -3.04
CA ALA A 48 6.87 -4.05 -2.92
C ALA A 48 5.71 -3.54 -2.04
N LEU A 49 6.03 -2.89 -0.92
CA LEU A 49 5.07 -2.29 0.00
C LEU A 49 4.24 -1.21 -0.70
N GLU A 50 4.91 -0.32 -1.43
CA GLU A 50 4.27 0.74 -2.21
C GLU A 50 3.32 0.14 -3.26
N LYS A 51 3.75 -0.90 -3.96
CA LYS A 51 2.90 -1.61 -4.92
C LYS A 51 1.68 -2.25 -4.26
N ASP A 52 1.83 -2.85 -3.08
CA ASP A 52 0.73 -3.46 -2.33
C ASP A 52 -0.30 -2.42 -1.87
N ILE A 53 0.16 -1.27 -1.35
CA ILE A 53 -0.71 -0.16 -0.96
C ILE A 53 -1.46 0.37 -2.20
N LYS A 54 -0.76 0.57 -3.32
CA LYS A 54 -1.36 1.00 -4.59
C LYS A 54 -2.44 0.02 -5.07
N MET A 55 -2.17 -1.28 -4.98
CA MET A 55 -3.13 -2.32 -5.36
C MET A 55 -4.35 -2.34 -4.45
N ARG A 56 -4.18 -2.20 -3.12
CA ARG A 56 -5.30 -2.08 -2.17
C ARG A 56 -6.18 -0.88 -2.50
N LYS A 57 -5.59 0.30 -2.71
CA LYS A 57 -6.31 1.51 -3.11
C LYS A 57 -7.08 1.33 -4.42
N ALA A 58 -6.49 0.65 -5.40
CA ALA A 58 -7.15 0.36 -6.67
C ALA A 58 -8.32 -0.63 -6.52
N VAL A 59 -8.22 -1.59 -5.60
CA VAL A 59 -9.35 -2.46 -5.22
C VAL A 59 -10.43 -1.64 -4.55
N ASP A 60 -10.09 -0.82 -3.55
CA ASP A 60 -11.04 0.01 -2.80
C ASP A 60 -11.76 0.98 -3.74
N PHE A 61 -11.03 1.64 -4.64
CA PHE A 61 -11.62 2.49 -5.67
C PHE A 61 -12.58 1.70 -6.58
N ALA A 62 -12.18 0.52 -7.04
CA ALA A 62 -13.03 -0.32 -7.88
C ALA A 62 -14.28 -0.79 -7.12
N PHE A 63 -14.18 -1.02 -5.81
CA PHE A 63 -15.28 -1.42 -4.95
C PHE A 63 -16.24 -0.24 -4.66
N ASP A 64 -15.72 0.94 -4.34
CA ASP A 64 -16.50 2.16 -4.11
C ASP A 64 -17.26 2.60 -5.37
N ASN A 65 -16.66 2.39 -6.55
CA ASN A 65 -17.31 2.64 -7.83
C ASN A 65 -18.13 1.46 -8.34
N ALA A 66 -18.02 0.28 -7.72
CA ALA A 66 -18.87 -0.84 -8.07
C ALA A 66 -20.29 -0.51 -7.61
N VAL A 67 -21.21 -0.45 -8.55
CA VAL A 67 -22.65 -0.37 -8.24
C VAL A 67 -23.07 -1.72 -7.66
N ILE A 68 -22.88 -1.89 -6.36
CA ILE A 68 -23.39 -3.04 -5.61
C ILE A 68 -24.90 -2.87 -5.55
N LYS A 69 -25.60 -3.70 -6.33
CA LYS A 69 -27.05 -3.72 -6.43
C LYS A 69 -27.64 -4.72 -5.45
#